data_AF-A0A920Q1W5-F1
#
_entry.id   AF-A0A920Q1W5-F1
#
_cell.length_a   1.000
_cell.length_b   1.000
_cell.length_c   1.000
_cell.angle_alpha   90.00
_cell.angle_beta   90.00
_cell.angle_gamma   90.00
#
_symmetry.space_group_name_H-M   'P 1'
#
loop_
_entity.id
_entity.type
_entity.pdbx_description
1 polymer ?
#
loop_
_entity_poly.entity_id
_entity_poly.type
_entity_poly.pdbx_seq_one_letter_code
_entity_poly.pdbx_strand_id
1 'polypeptide(L)'
;MTKPYIRADLQTGTTPLVKLMDGIPTRIFQNFHYETVMPSDYSGARVVLDNDYKLVVDGAAGSTTELFNITRDPGETTDLSDSEPTVVDAMQRQLREWQRSALNSLTGADYQ
;
A
#
# COMPACT_ATOMS: atom_id res chain seq x y z
N MET A 1 8.89 -22.93 2.27
CA MET A 1 7.49 -22.78 2.75
C MET A 1 7.48 -21.61 3.71
N THR A 2 6.61 -20.62 3.50
CA THR A 2 6.51 -19.41 4.32
C THR A 2 5.94 -19.74 5.71
N LYS A 3 6.52 -19.18 6.77
CA LYS A 3 6.07 -19.45 8.15
C LYS A 3 4.67 -18.86 8.39
N PRO A 4 3.68 -19.65 8.86
CA PRO A 4 2.36 -19.14 9.23
C PRO A 4 2.45 -18.12 10.36
N TYR A 5 1.63 -17.07 10.32
CA TYR A 5 1.63 -16.02 11.34
C TYR A 5 1.13 -16.51 12.71
N ILE A 6 0.12 -17.39 12.71
CA ILE A 6 -0.41 -18.11 13.87
C ILE A 6 -0.69 -19.57 13.52
N ARG A 7 -1.03 -20.40 14.50
CA ARG A 7 -1.39 -21.82 14.27
C ARG A 7 -2.49 -21.93 13.20
N ALA A 8 -2.35 -22.87 12.26
CA ALA A 8 -3.20 -22.94 11.07
C ALA A 8 -4.70 -23.16 11.40
N ASP A 9 -5.00 -23.88 12.48
CA ASP A 9 -6.37 -24.07 12.99
C ASP A 9 -7.03 -22.75 13.39
N LEU A 10 -6.24 -21.78 13.89
CA LEU A 10 -6.73 -20.45 14.28
C LEU A 10 -6.97 -19.50 13.10
N GLN A 11 -6.51 -19.85 11.89
CA GLN A 11 -6.71 -19.02 10.69
C GLN A 11 -7.96 -19.43 9.88
N THR A 12 -8.68 -20.44 10.35
CA THR A 12 -9.94 -20.89 9.74
C THR A 12 -11.09 -20.00 10.23
N GLY A 13 -11.92 -19.51 9.30
CA GLY A 13 -13.08 -18.71 9.65
C GLY A 13 -14.05 -19.49 10.55
N THR A 14 -14.40 -18.91 11.70
CA THR A 14 -15.31 -19.53 12.68
C THR A 14 -16.73 -18.97 12.61
N THR A 15 -16.96 -17.92 11.81
CA THR A 15 -18.29 -17.35 11.60
C THR A 15 -19.21 -18.38 10.93
N PRO A 16 -20.37 -18.71 11.52
CA PRO A 16 -21.36 -19.54 10.85
C PRO A 16 -21.78 -18.91 9.51
N LEU A 17 -21.68 -19.67 8.41
CA LEU A 17 -22.05 -19.22 7.07
C LEU A 17 -23.18 -20.08 6.51
N VAL A 18 -24.07 -19.46 5.74
CA VAL A 18 -25.14 -20.17 5.01
C VAL A 18 -24.58 -21.09 3.91
N LYS A 19 -23.41 -20.74 3.36
CA LYS A 19 -22.74 -21.51 2.30
C LYS A 19 -21.38 -22.00 2.79
N LEU A 20 -21.18 -23.30 2.69
CA LEU A 20 -19.89 -23.98 2.88
C LEU A 20 -19.37 -24.44 1.52
N MET A 21 -18.05 -24.55 1.38
CA MET A 21 -17.38 -25.19 0.25
C MET A 21 -16.57 -26.35 0.81
N ASP A 22 -16.81 -27.57 0.32
CA ASP A 22 -16.24 -28.82 0.86
C ASP A 22 -16.35 -28.97 2.39
N GLY A 23 -17.47 -28.52 2.96
CA GLY A 23 -17.74 -28.60 4.40
C GLY A 23 -16.99 -27.56 5.25
N ILE A 24 -16.25 -26.63 4.64
CA ILE A 24 -15.51 -25.57 5.32
C ILE A 24 -16.17 -24.21 5.08
N PRO A 25 -16.22 -23.31 6.10
CA PRO A 25 -16.60 -21.92 5.88
C PRO A 25 -15.75 -21.28 4.78
N THR A 26 -16.35 -20.59 3.83
CA THR A 26 -15.67 -20.04 2.63
C THR A 26 -14.70 -18.88 2.91
N ARG A 27 -14.33 -18.65 4.18
CA ARG A 27 -13.38 -17.63 4.61
C ARG A 27 -12.21 -18.30 5.32
N ILE A 28 -11.09 -18.42 4.61
CA ILE A 28 -9.81 -18.87 5.17
C ILE A 28 -8.85 -17.69 5.08
N PHE A 29 -8.23 -17.34 6.20
CA PHE A 29 -7.16 -16.35 6.21
C PHE A 29 -5.83 -17.09 6.02
N GLN A 30 -5.01 -16.67 5.07
CA GLN A 30 -3.67 -17.21 4.88
C GLN A 30 -2.68 -16.08 5.06
N ASN A 31 -2.32 -15.83 6.32
CA ASN A 31 -1.36 -14.80 6.68
C ASN A 31 0.02 -15.44 6.92
N PHE A 32 1.04 -14.84 6.32
CA PHE A 32 2.42 -15.29 6.41
C PHE A 32 3.30 -14.22 7.02
N HIS A 33 4.38 -14.63 7.66
CA HIS A 33 5.44 -13.69 8.02
C HIS A 33 6.12 -13.15 6.77
N TYR A 34 6.24 -11.83 6.73
CA TYR A 34 6.94 -11.11 5.69
C TYR A 34 8.33 -10.77 6.22
N GLU A 35 9.37 -11.51 5.81
CA GLU A 35 10.69 -11.46 6.48
C GLU A 35 11.64 -10.44 5.85
N THR A 36 11.46 -10.08 4.58
CA THR A 36 12.43 -9.26 3.85
C THR A 36 11.70 -8.36 2.86
N VAL A 37 11.98 -7.07 2.95
CA VAL A 37 11.49 -6.05 2.02
C VAL A 37 12.28 -6.12 0.72
N MET A 38 11.58 -6.26 -0.40
CA MET A 38 12.17 -6.28 -1.73
C MET A 38 11.96 -4.94 -2.45
N PRO A 39 12.77 -4.63 -3.49
CA PRO A 39 12.55 -3.43 -4.30
C PRO A 39 11.15 -3.37 -4.95
N SER A 40 10.55 -4.52 -5.25
CA SER A 40 9.21 -4.62 -5.82
C SER A 40 8.10 -4.13 -4.88
N ASP A 41 8.30 -4.14 -3.56
CA ASP A 41 7.28 -3.67 -2.61
C ASP A 41 7.11 -2.16 -2.60
N TYR A 42 8.05 -1.46 -3.22
CA TYR A 42 8.02 -0.02 -3.44
C TYR A 42 7.38 0.38 -4.77
N SER A 43 7.00 -0.62 -5.60
CA SER A 43 6.47 -0.46 -6.95
C SER A 43 4.93 -0.45 -6.98
N GLY A 44 4.35 -0.32 -8.17
CA GLY A 44 2.91 -0.24 -8.36
C GLY A 44 2.36 1.18 -8.24
N ALA A 45 1.10 1.31 -8.65
CA ALA A 45 0.37 2.57 -8.61
C ALA A 45 0.12 2.98 -7.16
N ARG A 46 0.42 4.24 -6.84
CA ARG A 46 0.44 4.73 -5.47
C ARG A 46 0.19 6.22 -5.43
N VAL A 47 -0.37 6.67 -4.31
CA VAL A 47 -0.77 8.05 -4.08
C VAL A 47 -0.33 8.47 -2.69
N VAL A 48 0.12 9.71 -2.54
CA VAL A 48 0.22 10.39 -1.25
C VAL A 48 -0.58 11.69 -1.31
N LEU A 49 -1.28 11.98 -0.22
CA LEU A 49 -2.01 13.22 0.00
C LEU A 49 -1.29 14.01 1.08
N ASP A 50 -1.08 15.30 0.85
CA ASP A 50 -0.55 16.23 1.85
C ASP A 50 -1.20 17.61 1.68
N ASN A 51 -1.89 18.07 2.73
CA ASN A 51 -2.68 19.30 2.72
C ASN A 51 -3.63 19.37 1.50
N ASP A 52 -3.42 20.36 0.63
CA ASP A 52 -4.22 20.59 -0.58
C ASP A 52 -3.76 19.76 -1.78
N TYR A 53 -2.66 19.01 -1.65
CA TYR A 53 -2.02 18.34 -2.78
C TYR A 53 -2.22 16.83 -2.75
N LYS A 54 -2.34 16.26 -3.96
CA LYS A 54 -2.32 14.83 -4.23
C LYS A 54 -1.23 14.55 -5.25
N LEU A 55 -0.29 13.69 -4.88
CA LEU A 55 0.73 13.17 -5.79
C LEU A 55 0.33 11.76 -6.23
N VAL A 56 0.19 11.55 -7.52
CA VAL A 56 -0.08 10.25 -8.14
C VAL A 56 1.17 9.75 -8.84
N VAL A 57 1.58 8.51 -8.56
CA VAL A 57 2.67 7.87 -9.30
C VAL A 57 2.15 6.63 -10.00
N ASP A 58 2.31 6.59 -11.33
CA ASP A 58 1.95 5.42 -12.11
C ASP A 58 2.86 4.23 -11.76
N GLY A 59 2.29 3.04 -11.73
CA GLY A 59 2.97 1.80 -11.38
C GLY A 59 3.74 1.16 -12.52
N ALA A 60 3.63 1.68 -13.74
CA ALA A 60 4.30 1.15 -14.93
C ALA A 60 5.81 1.49 -14.99
N ALA A 61 6.55 0.70 -15.79
CA ALA A 61 7.96 0.99 -16.07
C ALA A 61 8.10 2.32 -16.83
N GLY A 62 8.87 3.27 -16.28
CA GLY A 62 8.93 4.65 -16.78
C GLY A 62 7.96 5.60 -16.09
N SER A 63 7.49 5.25 -14.88
CA SER A 63 6.47 5.93 -14.07
C SER A 63 6.43 7.44 -14.24
N THR A 64 5.33 7.94 -14.80
CA THR A 64 4.97 9.35 -14.75
C THR A 64 4.46 9.69 -13.35
N THR A 65 4.70 10.93 -12.94
CA THR A 65 4.20 11.48 -11.68
C THR A 65 3.34 12.67 -12.02
N GLU A 66 2.14 12.71 -11.47
CA GLU A 66 1.19 13.80 -11.62
C GLU A 66 0.92 14.43 -10.25
N LEU A 67 0.75 15.75 -10.22
CA LEU A 67 0.48 16.51 -9.01
C LEU A 67 -0.78 17.35 -9.20
N PHE A 68 -1.73 17.21 -8.29
CA PHE A 68 -2.98 17.97 -8.32
C PHE A 68 -3.17 18.74 -7.02
N ASN A 69 -3.67 19.98 -7.11
CA ASN A 69 -4.20 20.68 -5.95
C ASN A 69 -5.68 20.35 -5.81
N ILE A 70 -6.02 19.35 -4.99
CA ILE A 70 -7.39 18.81 -4.85
C ILE A 70 -8.39 19.79 -4.25
N THR A 71 -7.92 20.83 -3.55
CA THR A 71 -8.79 21.88 -3.02
C THR A 71 -9.26 22.84 -4.11
N ARG A 72 -8.39 23.15 -5.09
CA ARG A 72 -8.69 24.05 -6.22
C ARG A 72 -9.16 23.32 -7.47
N ASP A 73 -8.76 22.08 -7.63
CA ASP A 73 -9.08 21.20 -8.74
C ASP A 73 -9.52 19.81 -8.24
N PRO A 74 -10.73 19.69 -7.66
CA PRO A 74 -11.25 18.42 -7.16
C PRO A 74 -11.43 17.35 -8.26
N GLY A 75 -11.43 17.76 -9.53
CA GLY A 75 -11.57 16.88 -10.69
C GLY A 75 -10.24 16.35 -11.24
N GLU A 76 -9.10 16.76 -10.67
CA GLU A 76 -7.76 16.33 -11.11
C GLU A 76 -7.56 16.56 -12.62
N THR A 77 -7.96 17.74 -13.09
CA THR A 77 -7.96 18.11 -14.51
C THR A 77 -6.69 18.84 -14.95
N THR A 78 -5.95 19.43 -14.00
CA THR A 78 -4.75 20.24 -14.24
C THR A 78 -3.57 19.63 -13.50
N ASP A 79 -2.67 18.95 -14.22
CA ASP A 79 -1.42 18.47 -13.67
C ASP A 79 -0.43 19.64 -13.42
N LEU A 80 0.07 19.73 -12.19
CA LEU A 80 1.00 20.73 -11.72
C LEU A 80 2.44 20.21 -11.63
N SER A 81 2.71 18.95 -11.99
CA SER A 81 3.99 18.27 -11.80
C SER A 81 5.19 19.05 -12.37
N ASP A 82 5.06 19.58 -13.58
CA ASP A 82 6.09 20.40 -14.24
C ASP A 82 6.23 21.81 -13.63
N SER A 83 5.13 22.35 -13.10
CA SER A 83 5.07 23.72 -12.57
C SER A 83 5.50 23.83 -11.11
N GLU A 84 5.38 22.75 -10.34
CA GLU A 84 5.70 22.69 -8.91
C GLU A 84 6.66 21.52 -8.56
N PRO A 85 7.86 21.44 -9.19
CA PRO A 85 8.75 20.30 -9.02
C PRO A 85 9.28 20.14 -7.59
N THR A 86 9.34 21.23 -6.82
CA THR A 86 9.74 21.17 -5.40
C THR A 86 8.70 20.45 -4.54
N VAL A 87 7.41 20.61 -4.86
CA VAL A 87 6.31 19.92 -4.16
C VAL A 87 6.31 18.43 -4.53
N VAL A 88 6.48 18.13 -5.83
CA VAL A 88 6.64 16.75 -6.33
C VAL A 88 7.75 16.02 -5.57
N ASP A 89 8.95 16.61 -5.54
CA ASP A 89 10.12 16.04 -4.87
C ASP A 89 9.90 15.80 -3.37
N ALA A 90 9.27 16.76 -2.69
CA ALA A 90 8.97 16.65 -1.27
C ALA A 90 7.97 15.50 -0.99
N MET A 91 6.88 15.44 -1.75
CA MET A 91 5.86 14.41 -1.59
C MET A 91 6.36 13.03 -2.02
N GLN A 92 7.22 12.92 -3.04
CA GLN A 92 7.87 11.66 -3.41
C GLN A 92 8.76 11.12 -2.28
N ARG A 93 9.53 11.99 -1.61
CA ARG A 93 10.31 11.61 -0.43
C ARG A 93 9.40 11.14 0.70
N GLN A 94 8.37 11.91 1.04
CA GLN A 94 7.39 11.54 2.07
C GLN A 94 6.74 10.18 1.79
N LEU A 95 6.31 9.94 0.55
CA LEU A 95 5.74 8.65 0.12
C LEU A 95 6.74 7.51 0.34
N ARG A 96 8.00 7.69 -0.06
CA ARG A 96 9.03 6.66 0.11
C ARG A 96 9.32 6.39 1.59
N GLU A 97 9.38 7.43 2.41
CA GLU A 97 9.58 7.32 3.85
C GLU A 97 8.44 6.56 4.53
N TRP A 98 7.19 6.91 4.18
CA TRP A 98 6.02 6.20 4.66
C TRP A 98 6.02 4.72 4.23
N GLN A 99 6.32 4.41 2.96
CA GLN A 99 6.42 3.02 2.49
C GLN A 99 7.46 2.25 3.28
N ARG A 100 8.64 2.83 3.51
CA ARG A 100 9.70 2.20 4.30
C ARG A 100 9.24 1.95 5.73
N SER A 101 8.55 2.89 6.35
CA SER A 101 7.98 2.74 7.69
C SER A 101 6.98 1.58 7.75
N ALA A 102 6.02 1.55 6.82
CA ALA A 102 5.00 0.50 6.76
C ALA A 102 5.62 -0.89 6.51
N LEU A 103 6.62 -0.98 5.62
CA LEU A 103 7.30 -2.22 5.31
C LEU A 103 8.18 -2.71 6.48
N ASN A 104 8.84 -1.80 7.21
CA ASN A 104 9.55 -2.15 8.44
C ASN A 104 8.61 -2.63 9.54
N SER A 105 7.40 -2.09 9.59
CA SER A 105 6.35 -2.54 10.49
C SER A 105 5.80 -3.92 10.12
N LEU A 106 5.64 -4.16 8.81
CA LEU A 106 5.19 -5.44 8.27
C LEU A 106 6.17 -6.58 8.57
N THR A 107 7.48 -6.29 8.62
CA THR A 107 8.49 -7.28 9.05
C THR A 107 8.53 -7.50 10.56
N GLY A 108 7.82 -6.68 11.35
CA GLY A 108 7.82 -6.70 12.81
C GLY A 108 9.09 -6.12 13.43
N ALA A 109 9.92 -5.43 12.66
CA ALA A 109 11.21 -4.90 13.11
C ALA A 109 11.10 -3.64 13.98
N ASP A 110 9.94 -2.99 14.01
CA ASP A 110 9.64 -1.80 14.84
C ASP A 110 8.90 -2.09 16.16
N TYR A 111 8.58 -3.36 16.45
CA TYR A 111 7.86 -3.80 17.65
C TYR A 111 8.71 -4.62 18.63
N GLN A 112 10.03 -4.62 18.46
CA GLN A 112 11.00 -5.26 19.35
C GLN A 112 11.52 -4.27 20.39
#